data_AF-A0A5C7H4G7-F1
#
_entry.id   AF-A0A5C7H4G7-F1
#
_cell.length_a   1.000
_cell.length_b   1.000
_cell.length_c   1.000
_cell.angle_alpha   90.00
_cell.angle_beta   90.00
_cell.angle_gamma   90.00
#
_symmetry.space_group_name_H-M   'P 1'
#
loop_
_entity.id
_entity.type
_entity.pdbx_description
1 polymer ?
#
loop_
_entity_poly.entity_id
_entity_poly.type
_entity_poly.pdbx_seq_one_letter_code
_entity_poly.pdbx_strand_id
1 'polypeptide(L)'
;MEGVDQAYYYKFVPFGLGRRDCPGAGFANRVMSLALAALIQCFEWERISEEEADMSEGTGITMPKAKPLEAMSKSHHSMSPCPPFFRNYDMFRTLSNSVMP
;
A
#
# COMPACT_ATOMS: atom_id res chain seq x y z
N MET A 1 -29.00 -3.11 11.78
CA MET A 1 -27.90 -2.21 11.38
C MET A 1 -27.63 -2.47 9.91
N GLU A 2 -28.61 -2.16 9.04
CA GLU A 2 -28.55 -2.45 7.61
C GLU A 2 -29.12 -1.24 6.87
N GLY A 3 -28.35 -0.66 5.95
CA GLY A 3 -28.88 0.36 5.05
C GLY A 3 -27.93 1.45 4.58
N VAL A 4 -26.72 1.60 5.15
CA VAL A 4 -25.80 2.70 4.77
C VAL A 4 -24.61 2.25 3.91
N ASP A 5 -24.23 0.97 3.96
CA ASP A 5 -23.01 0.49 3.29
C ASP A 5 -23.22 0.03 1.84
N GLN A 6 -24.45 -0.35 1.48
CA GLN A 6 -24.71 -1.02 0.19
C GLN A 6 -24.57 -0.08 -1.01
N ALA A 7 -24.96 1.18 -0.87
CA ALA A 7 -24.80 2.18 -1.92
C ALA A 7 -23.34 2.60 -2.18
N TYR A 8 -22.45 2.42 -1.19
CA TYR A 8 -21.02 2.71 -1.33
C TYR A 8 -20.27 1.58 -2.04
N TYR A 9 -20.68 0.33 -1.79
CA TYR A 9 -20.10 -0.85 -2.45
C TYR A 9 -20.27 -0.84 -3.97
N TYR A 10 -21.41 -0.33 -4.49
CA TYR A 10 -21.61 -0.19 -5.93
C TYR A 10 -20.85 0.96 -6.59
N LYS A 11 -20.26 1.88 -5.81
CA LYS A 11 -19.47 3.01 -6.35
C LYS A 11 -18.00 2.65 -6.55
N PHE A 12 -17.49 1.61 -5.90
CA PHE A 12 -16.09 1.23 -5.96
C PHE A 12 -15.94 -0.29 -6.12
N VAL A 13 -15.61 -0.73 -7.33
CA VAL A 13 -15.51 -2.15 -7.72
C VAL A 13 -14.12 -2.50 -8.28
N PRO A 14 -13.04 -2.35 -7.48
CA PRO A 14 -11.65 -2.52 -7.95
C PRO A 14 -11.33 -3.95 -8.42
N PHE A 15 -12.12 -4.92 -7.96
CA PHE A 15 -11.95 -6.34 -8.25
C PHE A 15 -13.10 -6.93 -9.08
N GLY A 16 -14.00 -6.08 -9.60
CA GLY A 16 -15.21 -6.53 -10.29
C GLY A 16 -16.29 -7.08 -9.34
N LEU A 17 -17.42 -7.49 -9.93
CA LEU A 17 -18.59 -8.00 -9.22
C LEU A 17 -19.27 -9.11 -10.04
N GLY A 18 -19.85 -10.12 -9.37
CA GLY A 18 -20.60 -11.20 -10.01
C GLY A 18 -19.72 -12.35 -10.48
N ARG A 19 -20.12 -13.09 -11.52
CA ARG A 19 -19.44 -14.35 -11.96
C ARG A 19 -18.01 -14.19 -12.51
N ARG A 20 -17.57 -12.96 -12.75
CA ARG A 20 -16.23 -12.62 -13.26
C ARG A 20 -15.47 -11.72 -12.29
N ASP A 21 -15.84 -11.76 -11.02
CA ASP A 21 -15.08 -11.11 -9.97
C ASP A 21 -13.66 -11.70 -9.88
N CYS A 22 -12.72 -10.91 -9.39
CA CYS A 22 -11.35 -11.36 -9.23
C CYS A 22 -11.30 -12.45 -8.15
N PRO A 23 -10.89 -13.70 -8.48
CA PRO A 23 -10.79 -14.77 -7.48
C PRO A 23 -9.74 -14.44 -6.41
N GLY A 24 -8.83 -13.51 -6.69
CA GLY A 24 -7.82 -12.99 -5.77
C GLY A 24 -8.26 -11.83 -4.90
N ALA A 25 -9.50 -11.33 -4.98
CA ALA A 25 -9.94 -10.13 -4.27
C ALA A 25 -9.72 -10.21 -2.75
N GLY A 26 -10.10 -11.35 -2.14
CA GLY A 26 -9.91 -11.57 -0.70
C GLY A 26 -8.43 -11.65 -0.30
N PHE A 27 -7.59 -12.23 -1.16
CA PHE A 27 -6.14 -12.31 -0.93
C PHE A 27 -5.49 -10.94 -1.04
N ALA A 28 -5.77 -10.20 -2.11
CA ALA A 28 -5.26 -8.86 -2.34
C ALA A 28 -5.60 -7.92 -1.17
N ASN A 29 -6.84 -7.92 -0.70
CA ASN A 29 -7.25 -7.11 0.45
C ASN A 29 -6.42 -7.43 1.71
N ARG A 30 -6.23 -8.72 2.03
CA ARG A 30 -5.45 -9.12 3.21
C ARG A 30 -3.99 -8.70 3.10
N VAL A 31 -3.36 -8.91 1.94
CA VAL A 31 -1.97 -8.54 1.71
C VAL A 31 -1.79 -7.02 1.77
N MET A 32 -2.68 -6.26 1.12
CA MET A 32 -2.63 -4.80 1.14
C MET A 32 -2.84 -4.25 2.56
N SER A 33 -3.81 -4.76 3.31
CA SER A 33 -4.02 -4.34 4.69
C SER A 33 -2.82 -4.63 5.59
N LEU A 34 -2.21 -5.82 5.46
CA LEU A 34 -1.02 -6.18 6.23
C LEU A 34 0.19 -5.33 5.85
N ALA A 35 0.43 -5.13 4.55
CA ALA A 35 1.52 -4.29 4.07
C ALA A 35 1.37 -2.84 4.57
N LEU A 36 0.18 -2.25 4.43
CA LEU A 36 -0.09 -0.89 4.92
C LEU A 36 0.06 -0.78 6.44
N ALA A 37 -0.46 -1.74 7.19
CA ALA A 37 -0.32 -1.76 8.64
C ALA A 37 1.16 -1.80 9.06
N ALA A 38 1.98 -2.63 8.41
CA ALA A 38 3.41 -2.68 8.67
C ALA A 38 4.12 -1.38 8.30
N LEU A 39 3.83 -0.81 7.14
CA LEU A 39 4.44 0.44 6.68
C LEU A 39 4.12 1.62 7.59
N ILE A 40 2.88 1.71 8.07
CA ILE A 40 2.43 2.77 8.99
C ILE A 40 3.01 2.56 10.40
N GLN A 41 3.04 1.32 10.88
CA GLN A 41 3.50 1.03 12.23
C GLN A 41 5.03 1.13 12.38
N CYS A 42 5.78 0.75 11.35
CA CYS A 42 7.23 0.62 11.43
C CYS A 42 7.98 1.84 10.89
N PHE A 43 7.35 2.68 10.08
CA PHE A 43 8.00 3.80 9.43
C PHE A 43 7.24 5.10 9.62
N GLU A 44 8.00 6.15 9.87
CA GLU A 44 7.57 7.54 9.76
C GLU A 44 7.85 8.03 8.34
N TRP A 45 6.84 8.64 7.71
CA TRP A 45 6.88 9.03 6.30
C TRP A 45 6.96 10.55 6.16
N GLU A 46 7.95 11.03 5.41
CA GLU A 46 8.15 12.43 5.07
C GLU A 46 8.14 12.60 3.54
N ARG A 47 7.60 13.73 3.07
CA ARG A 47 7.65 14.07 1.64
C ARG A 47 9.04 14.58 1.27
N ILE A 48 9.51 14.26 0.07
CA ILE A 48 10.78 14.75 -0.46
C ILE A 48 10.68 16.22 -0.87
N SER A 49 9.52 16.64 -1.38
CA SER A 49 9.21 18.01 -1.75
C SER A 49 7.84 18.45 -1.21
N GLU A 50 7.66 19.76 -1.07
CA GLU A 50 6.37 20.36 -0.70
C GLU A 50 5.38 20.39 -1.87
N GLU A 51 5.84 20.08 -3.10
CA GLU A 51 5.01 20.03 -4.29
C GLU A 51 3.94 18.93 -4.19
N GLU A 52 2.81 19.17 -4.84
CA GLU A 52 1.75 18.17 -4.92
C GLU A 52 2.22 16.96 -5.73
N ALA A 53 1.86 15.76 -5.27
CA ALA A 53 2.21 14.54 -5.97
C ALA A 53 1.53 14.52 -7.35
N ASP A 54 2.32 14.39 -8.40
CA ASP A 54 1.82 14.24 -9.77
C ASP A 54 1.02 12.93 -9.88
N MET A 55 -0.26 13.05 -10.21
CA MET A 55 -1.21 11.94 -10.37
C MET A 55 -1.51 11.67 -11.85
N SER A 56 -0.74 12.25 -12.77
CA SER A 56 -0.89 11.94 -14.19
C SER A 56 -0.67 10.46 -14.48
N GLU A 57 -1.47 9.92 -15.39
CA GLU A 57 -1.47 8.51 -15.74
C GLU A 57 -0.36 8.20 -16.75
N GLY A 58 0.44 7.18 -16.44
CA GLY A 58 1.43 6.59 -17.33
C GLY A 58 0.83 5.50 -18.19
N THR A 59 1.57 5.04 -19.19
CA THR A 59 1.08 4.01 -20.12
C THR A 59 1.08 2.62 -19.48
N GLY A 60 -0.06 1.94 -19.48
CA GLY A 60 -0.16 0.55 -19.00
C GLY A 60 -1.58 0.08 -18.72
N ILE A 61 -1.73 -1.23 -18.45
CA ILE A 61 -3.03 -1.86 -18.14
C ILE A 61 -3.48 -1.54 -16.70
N THR A 62 -2.55 -1.22 -15.81
CA THR A 62 -2.79 -1.03 -14.37
C THR A 62 -2.83 0.44 -13.94
N MET A 63 -3.05 1.37 -14.88
CA MET A 63 -3.01 2.83 -14.64
C MET A 63 -1.81 3.25 -13.76
N PRO A 64 -0.56 2.94 -14.18
CA PRO A 64 0.61 3.36 -13.41
C PRO A 64 0.70 4.89 -13.36
N LYS A 65 1.40 5.44 -12.38
CA LYS A 65 1.71 6.88 -12.40
C LYS A 65 2.72 7.19 -13.50
N ALA A 66 2.56 8.33 -14.19
CA ALA A 66 3.49 8.77 -15.21
C ALA A 66 4.87 9.11 -14.62
N LYS A 67 4.88 9.67 -13.41
CA LYS A 67 6.09 9.85 -12.60
C LYS A 67 6.03 8.95 -11.36
N PRO A 68 7.07 8.16 -11.07
CA PRO A 68 7.13 7.37 -9.84
C PRO A 68 6.92 8.25 -8.60
N LEU A 69 6.21 7.73 -7.60
CA LEU A 69 6.03 8.42 -6.33
C LEU A 69 7.21 8.10 -5.42
N GLU A 70 7.88 9.13 -4.93
CA GLU A 70 9.01 9.00 -4.02
C GLU A 70 8.66 9.58 -2.64
N ALA A 71 9.12 8.94 -1.58
CA ALA A 71 8.90 9.36 -0.19
C ALA A 71 10.08 8.96 0.69
N MET A 72 10.37 9.76 1.72
CA MET A 72 11.38 9.43 2.72
C MET A 72 10.73 8.62 3.84
N SER A 73 11.36 7.52 4.24
CA SER A 73 10.89 6.68 5.35
C SER A 73 11.96 6.57 6.44
N LYS A 74 11.63 6.94 7.67
CA LYS A 74 12.50 6.74 8.85
C LYS A 74 11.95 5.58 9.67
N SER A 75 12.82 4.69 10.13
CA SER A 75 12.37 3.58 10.99
C SER A 75 11.98 4.10 12.36
N HIS A 76 10.81 3.70 12.83
CA HIS A 76 10.29 4.16 14.11
C HIS A 76 10.98 3.38 15.25
N HIS A 77 11.95 4.00 15.91
CA HIS A 77 12.77 3.35 16.94
C HIS A 77 12.02 3.09 18.26
N SER A 78 10.89 3.75 18.50
CA SER A 78 10.23 3.81 19.82
C SER A 78 8.83 3.17 19.91
N MET A 79 8.28 2.59 18.82
CA MET A 79 6.97 1.92 18.88
C MET A 79 7.20 0.43 19.09
N SER A 80 6.29 -0.20 19.84
CA SER A 80 6.23 -1.64 20.14
C SER A 80 6.89 -2.53 19.06
N PRO A 81 7.63 -3.57 19.45
CA PRO A 81 8.33 -4.43 18.50
C PRO A 81 7.41 -4.81 17.33
N CYS A 82 7.86 -4.49 16.11
CA CYS A 82 7.25 -4.94 14.87
C CYS A 82 6.76 -6.38 15.05
N PRO A 83 5.46 -6.67 14.80
CA PRO A 83 4.89 -7.98 15.08
C PRO A 83 5.80 -9.07 14.52
N PRO A 84 6.05 -10.17 15.25
CA PRO A 84 7.05 -11.17 14.88
C PRO A 84 6.85 -11.75 13.46
N PHE A 85 5.64 -11.65 12.91
CA PHE A 85 5.33 -11.98 11.52
C PHE A 85 6.16 -11.19 10.50
N PHE A 86 6.42 -9.91 10.75
CA PHE A 86 7.16 -9.03 9.84
C PHE A 86 8.69 -9.05 10.06
N ARG A 87 9.18 -9.65 11.17
CA ARG A 87 10.63 -9.83 11.41
C ARG A 87 11.27 -10.88 10.51
N ASN A 88 10.49 -11.84 10.01
CA ASN A 88 11.01 -12.95 9.18
C ASN A 88 10.92 -12.67 7.67
N TYR A 89 10.28 -11.59 7.25
CA TYR A 89 10.34 -11.11 5.87
C TYR A 89 11.58 -10.21 5.70
N ASP A 90 12.76 -10.84 5.70
CA ASP A 90 14.09 -10.23 5.50
C ASP A 90 14.30 -9.61 4.08
N MET A 91 13.21 -9.32 3.37
CA MET A 91 13.21 -8.72 2.04
C MET A 91 13.39 -7.20 2.09
N PHE A 92 12.88 -6.54 3.14
CA PHE A 92 13.04 -5.08 3.27
C PHE A 92 14.43 -4.68 3.75
N ARG A 93 15.14 -5.56 4.47
CA ARG A 93 16.52 -5.30 4.91
C ARG A 93 17.51 -5.36 3.74
N THR A 94 17.26 -6.24 2.77
CA THR A 94 18.02 -6.29 1.51
C THR A 94 17.71 -5.11 0.60
N LEU A 95 16.46 -4.63 0.55
CA LEU A 95 16.10 -3.43 -0.23
C LEU A 95 16.65 -2.13 0.38
N SER A 96 16.69 -2.00 1.71
CA SER A 96 17.28 -0.80 2.37
C SER A 96 18.79 -0.65 2.15
N ASN A 97 19.51 -1.76 1.93
CA ASN A 97 20.97 -1.75 1.70
C ASN A 97 21.35 -1.78 0.21
N SER A 98 20.38 -1.81 -0.71
CA SER A 98 20.62 -1.81 -2.16
C SER A 98 20.08 -0.58 -2.89
N VAL A 99 19.28 0.26 -2.22
CA VAL A 99 18.72 1.52 -2.76
C VAL A 99 19.12 2.71 -1.87
N MET A 100 20.41 2.80 -1.54
CA MET A 100 21.03 4.00 -0.98
C MET A 100 22.50 4.04 -1.48
N PRO A 101 22.84 4.77 -2.56
CA PRO A 101 24.09 5.51 -2.62
C PRO A 101 24.04 6.73 -1.69
#